data_AF-A0A353W3C8-F1
#
_entry.id   AF-A0A353W3C8-F1
#
_cell.length_a   1.000
_cell.length_b   1.000
_cell.length_c   1.000
_cell.angle_alpha   90.00
_cell.angle_beta   90.00
_cell.angle_gamma   90.00
#
_symmetry.space_group_name_H-M   'P 1'
#
loop_
_entity.id
_entity.type
_entity.pdbx_description
1 polymer ?
#
loop_
_entity_poly.entity_id
_entity_poly.type
_entity_poly.pdbx_seq_one_letter_code
_entity_poly.pdbx_strand_id
1 'polypeptide(L)' 'MKISTKMIVSNSDMIKNYKDCRNKAEELGKIFILKNNRPDAVLLSIDEYENLSAVIEYLESFEREEIERITESLKQGIQ' A
#
# COMPACT_ATOMS: atom_id res chain seq x y z
N MET A 1 2.95 7.47 9.91
CA MET A 1 2.07 6.55 9.16
C MET A 1 1.06 5.94 10.14
N LYS A 2 -0.25 6.11 9.93
CA LYS A 2 -1.26 5.41 10.73
C LYS A 2 -1.51 4.04 10.08
N ILE A 3 -1.00 2.97 10.68
CA ILE A 3 -1.16 1.60 10.19
C ILE A 3 -2.09 0.86 11.15
N SER A 4 -3.08 0.14 10.60
CA SER A 4 -3.86 -0.80 11.41
C SER A 4 -2.94 -1.91 11.93
N THR A 5 -2.95 -2.17 13.24
CA THR A 5 -2.15 -3.26 13.83
C THR A 5 -2.48 -4.61 13.22
N LYS A 6 -3.71 -4.80 12.72
CA LYS A 6 -4.12 -6.01 12.00
C LYS A 6 -3.33 -6.22 10.71
N MET A 7 -2.87 -5.16 10.06
CA MET A 7 -2.10 -5.24 8.80
C MET A 7 -0.60 -5.46 9.05
N ILE A 8 -0.15 -5.56 10.29
CA ILE A 8 1.27 -5.70 10.61
C ILE A 8 1.62 -7.18 10.80
N VAL A 9 2.74 -7.60 10.20
CA VAL A 9 3.37 -8.92 10.41
C VAL A 9 4.86 -8.74 10.65
N SER A 10 5.49 -9.64 11.41
CA SER A 10 6.95 -9.65 11.55
C SER A 10 7.60 -10.34 10.35
N ASN A 11 8.88 -10.03 10.08
CA ASN A 11 9.64 -10.75 9.06
C ASN A 11 9.71 -12.26 9.34
N SER A 12 9.80 -12.66 10.62
CA SER A 12 9.81 -14.08 11.00
C SER A 12 8.47 -14.76 10.74
N ASP A 13 7.35 -14.08 10.98
CA ASP A 13 6.01 -14.62 10.68
C ASP A 13 5.81 -14.78 9.17
N MET A 14 6.28 -13.81 8.38
CA MET A 14 6.20 -13.86 6.92
C MET A 14 6.97 -15.08 6.36
N ILE A 15 8.13 -15.41 6.93
CA ILE A 15 8.93 -16.58 6.50
C ILE A 15 8.26 -17.90 6.92
N LYS A 16 7.71 -17.96 8.14
CA LYS A 16 7.13 -19.21 8.69
C LYS A 16 5.73 -19.51 8.18
N ASN A 17 4.91 -18.47 8.02
CA ASN A 17 3.48 -18.56 7.73
C ASN A 17 3.13 -17.79 6.44
N TYR A 18 3.95 -17.96 5.40
CA TYR A 18 3.83 -17.20 4.15
C TYR A 18 2.42 -17.25 3.56
N LYS A 19 1.80 -18.44 3.48
CA LYS A 19 0.48 -18.63 2.88
C LYS A 19 -0.60 -17.82 3.62
N ASP A 20 -0.60 -17.84 4.95
CA ASP A 20 -1.56 -17.10 5.75
C ASP A 20 -1.34 -15.59 5.63
N CYS A 21 -0.07 -15.15 5.59
CA CYS A 21 0.27 -13.76 5.35
C CYS A 21 -0.19 -13.29 3.97
N ARG A 22 -0.04 -14.12 2.93
CA ARG A 22 -0.54 -13.82 1.59
C ARG A 22 -2.05 -13.70 1.56
N ASN A 23 -2.78 -14.67 2.10
CA ASN A 23 -4.25 -14.61 2.18
C ASN A 23 -4.71 -13.35 2.93
N LYS A 24 -4.03 -13.02 4.03
CA LYS A 24 -4.28 -11.80 4.80
C LYS A 24 -4.01 -10.52 4.00
N ALA A 25 -3.01 -10.51 3.13
CA ALA A 25 -2.74 -9.40 2.22
C ALA A 25 -3.85 -9.26 1.17
N GLU A 26 -4.36 -10.37 0.64
CA GLU A 26 -5.50 -10.38 -0.28
C GLU A 26 -6.78 -9.86 0.42
N GLU A 27 -7.07 -10.31 1.64
CA GLU A 27 -8.25 -9.88 2.41
C GLU A 27 -8.20 -8.42 2.87
N LEU A 28 -7.03 -7.93 3.25
CA LEU A 28 -6.85 -6.56 3.78
C LEU A 28 -6.37 -5.57 2.71
N GLY A 29 -6.18 -6.01 1.47
CA GLY A 29 -5.56 -5.28 0.38
C GLY A 29 -4.04 -5.12 0.52
N LYS A 30 -3.49 -5.04 1.74
CA LYS A 30 -2.05 -5.00 2.01
C LYS A 30 -1.68 -5.39 3.43
N ILE A 31 -0.44 -5.85 3.60
CA ILE A 31 0.20 -5.98 4.91
C ILE A 31 1.59 -5.36 4.95
N PHE A 32 2.00 -4.90 6.12
CA PHE A 32 3.30 -4.33 6.41
C PHE A 32 4.17 -5.37 7.11
N ILE A 33 5.38 -5.57 6.60
CA ILE A 33 6.36 -6.47 7.16
C ILE A 33 7.35 -5.63 7.99
N LEU A 34 7.48 -5.95 9.27
CA LEU A 34 8.42 -5.29 10.16
C LEU A 34 9.75 -6.05 10.23
N LYS A 35 10.84 -5.30 10.19
CA LYS A 35 12.20 -5.75 10.52
C LYS A 35 12.77 -4.82 11.59
N ASN A 36 13.26 -5.39 12.69
CA ASN A 36 13.78 -4.62 13.83
C ASN A 36 12.79 -3.54 14.34
N ASN A 37 11.51 -3.92 14.49
CA ASN A 37 10.41 -3.05 14.93
C ASN A 37 10.13 -1.83 14.03
N ARG A 38 10.60 -1.84 12.78
CA ARG A 38 10.34 -0.79 11.80
C ARG A 38 9.71 -1.39 10.55
N PRO A 39 8.76 -0.69 9.90
CA PRO A 39 8.27 -1.10 8.59
C PRO A 39 9.43 -1.18 7.60
N ASP A 40 9.57 -2.33 6.96
CA ASP A 40 10.68 -2.64 6.03
C ASP A 40 10.15 -2.89 4.62
N ALA A 41 9.01 -3.60 4.52
CA ALA A 41 8.37 -3.93 3.25
C ALA A 41 6.84 -3.93 3.36
N VAL A 42 6.18 -3.95 2.21
CA VAL A 42 4.73 -4.13 2.06
C VAL A 42 4.49 -5.28 1.11
N LEU A 43 3.52 -6.14 1.43
CA LEU A 43 3.01 -7.17 0.53
C LEU A 43 1.64 -6.75 0.00
N LEU A 44 1.48 -6.86 -1.32
CA LEU A 44 0.27 -6.64 -2.09
C LEU A 44 0.04 -7.87 -2.99
N SER A 45 -1.21 -8.13 -3.39
CA SER A 45 -1.46 -9.00 -4.53
C SER A 45 -0.97 -8.32 -5.81
N ILE A 46 -0.78 -9.11 -6.88
CA ILE A 46 -0.43 -8.54 -8.18
C ILE A 46 -1.54 -7.62 -8.69
N ASP A 47 -2.80 -8.01 -8.53
CA ASP A 47 -3.95 -7.22 -8.97
C ASP A 47 -3.98 -5.84 -8.27
N GLU A 48 -3.71 -5.79 -6.96
CA GLU A 48 -3.66 -4.48 -6.26
C GLU A 48 -2.43 -3.67 -6.58
N TYR A 49 -1.31 -4.32 -6.90
CA TYR A 49 -0.16 -3.62 -7.42
C TYR A 49 -0.46 -3.00 -8.79
N GLU A 50 -1.09 -3.73 -9.71
CA GLU A 50 -1.45 -3.25 -11.05
C GLU A 50 -2.45 -2.09 -11.00
N ASN A 51 -3.45 -2.17 -10.12
CA ASN A 51 -4.38 -1.06 -9.88
C ASN A 51 -3.65 0.20 -9.40
N LEU A 52 -2.72 0.05 -8.46
CA LEU A 52 -1.94 1.16 -7.93
C LEU A 52 -0.95 1.71 -8.97
N SER A 53 -0.29 0.84 -9.73
CA SER A 53 0.70 1.25 -10.74
C SER A 53 0.04 2.02 -11.86
N ALA A 54 -1.13 1.59 -12.34
CA ALA A 54 -1.88 2.31 -13.36
C ALA A 54 -2.25 3.74 -12.91
N VAL A 55 -2.63 3.92 -11.64
CA VAL A 55 -2.91 5.25 -11.08
C VAL A 55 -1.63 6.08 -10.97
N ILE A 56 -0.52 5.50 -10.54
CA ILE A 56 0.78 6.20 -10.46
C ILE A 56 1.23 6.66 -11.85
N GLU A 57 1.21 5.77 -12.84
CA GLU A 57 1.58 6.08 -14.23
C GLU A 57 0.70 7.18 -14.81
N TYR A 58 -0.62 7.10 -14.56
CA TYR A 58 -1.56 8.15 -14.95
C TYR A 58 -1.19 9.49 -14.30
N LEU A 59 -0.92 9.52 -12.99
CA LEU A 59 -0.52 10.74 -12.28
C LEU A 59 0.82 11.31 -12.80
N GLU A 60 1.79 10.46 -13.12
CA GLU A 60 3.09 10.88 -13.66
C GLU A 60 2.98 11.44 -15.09
N SER A 61 1.93 11.08 -15.83
CA SER A 61 1.69 11.61 -17.18
C SER A 61 1.22 13.07 -17.20
N PHE A 62 0.78 13.60 -16.06
CA PHE A 62 0.37 15.00 -15.94
C PHE A 62 1.58 15.92 -15.78
N GLU A 63 1.53 17.10 -16.41
CA GLU A 63 2.44 18.18 -16.05
C GLU A 63 2.21 18.56 -14.58
N ARG A 64 3.26 19.02 -13.87
CA ARG A 64 3.19 19.27 -12.40
C ARG A 64 1.99 20.13 -11.99
N GLU A 65 1.59 21.06 -12.85
CA GLU A 65 0.49 22.00 -12.64
C GLU A 65 -0.90 21.32 -12.68
N GLU A 66 -1.04 20.17 -13.32
CA GLU A 66 -2.26 19.34 -13.28
C GLU A 66 -2.26 18.41 -12.07
N ILE A 67 -1.10 17.85 -11.69
CA ILE A 67 -0.96 17.03 -10.48
C ILE A 67 -1.34 17.84 -9.23
N GLU A 68 -0.88 19.09 -9.14
CA GLU A 68 -1.21 19.98 -8.02
C GLU A 68 -2.72 20.23 -7.92
N ARG A 69 -3.41 20.46 -9.04
CA ARG A 69 -4.87 20.68 -9.08
C ARG A 69 -5.66 19.44 -8.69
N ILE A 70 -5.25 18.26 -9.15
CA ILE A 70 -5.89 16.98 -8.78
C ILE A 70 -5.68 16.71 -7.28
N THR A 71 -4.46 16.96 -6.78
CA THR A 71 -4.11 16.78 -5.36
C THR A 71 -4.92 17.70 -4.46
N GLU A 72 -5.16 18.95 -4.86
CA GLU A 72 -6.02 19.89 -4.14
C GLU A 72 -7.50 19.46 -4.18
N SER A 73 -7.98 19.00 -5.33
CA SER A 73 -9.36 18.53 -5.48
C SER A 73 -9.65 17.29 -4.63
N LEU A 74 -8.70 16.35 -4.55
CA LEU A 74 -8.80 15.17 -3.68
C LEU A 74 -8.74 15.53 -2.19
N LYS A 75 -8.04 16.60 -1.80
CA LYS A 75 -8.06 17.11 -0.42
C LYS A 75 -9.39 17.77 -0.05
N GLN A 76 -10.07 18.40 -1.01
CA GLN A 76 -11.35 19.06 -0.77
C GLN A 76 -12.56 18.11 -0.85
N GLY A 77 -12.47 17.00 -1.58
CA GLY A 77 -13.51 15.98 -1.65
C GLY A 77 -13.60 15.04 -0.43
N ILE A 78 -12.71 15.19 0.56
CA ILE A 78 -12.68 14.42 1.82
C ILE A 78 -13.01 15.34 3.02
N GLN A 79 -13.87 16.35 2.83
CA GLN A 79 -14.48 17.13 3.91
C GLN A 79 -15.96 16.81 4.08
#